data_AF-A0AA88V1C3-F1
#
_entry.id   AF-A0AA88V1C3-F1
#
_cell.length_a   1.000
_cell.length_b   1.000
_cell.length_c   1.000
_cell.angle_alpha   90.00
_cell.angle_beta   90.00
_cell.angle_gamma   90.00
#
_symmetry.space_group_name_H-M   'P 1'
#
loop_
_entity.id
_entity.type
_entity.pdbx_description
1 polymer ?
#
loop_
_entity_poly.entity_id
_entity_poly.type
_entity_poly.pdbx_seq_one_letter_code
_entity_poly.pdbx_strand_id
1 'polypeptide(L)'
;MKEVVIWGCSGDETKAWRRLNGAMMWSYNGELAAAIAAAAAAVSAIAAVVPEVKSTWANFMSKYRSSKSTKEINDALNATMGVLRAKMADYQNEVHRHKSKIPSETYNQWICRVIEIEEQVKFLASKYEKKRKKSAFCLLPHTDLSKKMKKKDVEAAKLLEESEKLGDFMLVDQPPDAVVKMRTPKVENYPALQGPLEEILKLLKNDKIKGVGIRGMVGIGKTTIMKNLNNHEEISTEGSLENLSREHIQQAIVERLELDIPGSSDADRVARSISKELRVKKYLLLLDDVKKDVDLEELGIPDGKFGSKLVLTTRLGYVCSSMVNRVVNVKNLSQEEAWKMFQDTLERPDLMGNPQIERLAWQVVKLCGGLPLVIKMVGSAFKIKKGNESWAHGLNNLRKWPEKEHGGMREMYKMLKFCYDSLTGVSTEHVRMHKCIRQMALNILSDIGDRKYMVKARDSQRNPEIEEHWNEMEWISLIDNELQTLPDQPGCSILSTLFLQKNTKLSKIPQSFFKDMQSLRVLDLYFTGIESLPSSMSNLLNLILRCFT
;
A
#
# COMPACT_ATOMS: atom_id res chain seq x y z
N MET A 1 -19.64 -1.72 -8.74
CA MET A 1 -18.56 -0.83 -9.21
C MET A 1 -17.23 -1.53 -8.94
N LYS A 2 -17.12 -2.80 -9.35
CA LYS A 2 -16.05 -3.70 -8.92
C LYS A 2 -15.28 -4.09 -10.16
N GLU A 3 -14.05 -3.61 -10.30
CA GLU A 3 -13.05 -4.29 -11.14
C GLU A 3 -11.63 -3.78 -10.82
N VAL A 4 -11.37 -2.48 -10.67
CA VAL A 4 -10.07 -1.97 -10.15
C VAL A 4 -10.24 -0.61 -9.44
N VAL A 5 -9.66 -0.41 -8.25
CA VAL A 5 -9.42 0.91 -7.65
C VAL A 5 -7.93 1.18 -7.63
N ILE A 6 -7.53 2.43 -7.92
CA ILE A 6 -6.13 2.87 -7.97
C ILE A 6 -6.04 4.11 -7.07
N TRP A 7 -5.28 4.14 -5.97
CA TRP A 7 -5.25 5.31 -5.06
C TRP A 7 -3.91 6.05 -5.01
N GLY A 8 -3.73 7.15 -5.77
CA GLY A 8 -2.52 7.99 -5.71
C GLY A 8 -2.53 9.06 -4.62
N CYS A 9 -1.37 9.49 -4.13
CA CYS A 9 -1.22 10.51 -3.08
C CYS A 9 -0.11 11.52 -3.42
N SER A 10 -0.38 12.79 -3.16
CA SER A 10 0.57 13.89 -3.14
C SER A 10 0.94 14.22 -1.69
N GLY A 11 2.20 14.01 -1.29
CA GLY A 11 2.59 14.41 0.06
C GLY A 11 3.91 13.86 0.55
N ASP A 12 4.97 14.60 0.28
CA ASP A 12 6.26 14.54 0.96
C ASP A 12 6.11 15.25 2.32
N GLU A 13 5.73 14.53 3.37
CA GLU A 13 5.78 14.98 4.79
C GLU A 13 5.39 13.84 5.77
N THR A 14 6.14 12.74 5.81
CA THR A 14 6.03 11.77 6.93
C THR A 14 7.27 10.89 7.19
N LYS A 15 8.44 11.21 6.62
CA LYS A 15 9.66 10.39 6.78
C LYS A 15 10.29 10.40 8.20
N ALA A 16 9.71 11.08 9.18
CA ALA A 16 10.29 11.21 10.52
C ALA A 16 9.78 10.23 11.60
N TRP A 17 8.76 9.39 11.36
CA TRP A 17 8.12 8.62 12.45
C TRP A 17 8.20 7.08 12.38
N ARG A 18 8.91 6.49 11.38
CA ARG A 18 9.06 5.01 11.28
C ARG A 18 10.44 4.45 11.64
N ARG A 19 11.40 5.27 12.07
CA ARG A 19 12.78 4.81 12.34
C ARG A 19 13.09 4.40 13.80
N LEU A 20 12.10 4.23 14.67
CA LEU A 20 12.35 3.90 16.09
C LEU A 20 11.91 2.50 16.58
N ASN A 21 11.33 1.62 15.75
CA ASN A 21 10.92 0.27 16.21
C ASN A 21 11.56 -0.90 15.44
N GLY A 22 12.70 -0.66 14.78
CA GLY A 22 13.35 -1.66 13.90
C GLY A 22 14.63 -2.29 14.44
N ALA A 23 14.89 -2.25 15.75
CA ALA A 23 16.12 -2.83 16.32
C ALA A 23 15.89 -3.42 17.72
N MET A 24 15.63 -4.73 17.79
CA MET A 24 16.11 -5.61 18.85
C MET A 24 16.19 -7.06 18.35
N MET A 25 17.41 -7.61 18.51
CA MET A 25 17.93 -8.96 18.18
C MET A 25 17.06 -10.11 18.73
N TRP A 26 16.82 -11.21 17.98
CA TRP A 26 17.65 -12.43 17.77
C TRP A 26 18.13 -13.14 19.05
N SER A 27 17.60 -14.35 19.29
CA SER A 27 18.28 -15.48 19.95
C SER A 27 17.45 -16.79 19.92
N TYR A 28 17.96 -17.79 19.17
CA TYR A 28 18.07 -19.24 19.46
C TYR A 28 16.88 -20.11 19.93
N ASN A 29 16.56 -21.15 19.13
CA ASN A 29 16.77 -22.60 19.39
C ASN A 29 15.99 -23.40 18.32
N GLY A 30 16.52 -24.40 17.60
CA GLY A 30 17.60 -25.32 17.96
C GLY A 30 17.11 -26.77 18.16
N GLU A 31 15.81 -27.08 18.01
CA GLU A 31 15.28 -28.45 18.25
C GLU A 31 14.19 -28.92 17.27
N LEU A 32 13.72 -28.08 16.34
CA LEU A 32 12.61 -28.44 15.44
C LEU A 32 13.06 -29.24 14.19
N ALA A 33 14.34 -29.17 13.82
CA ALA A 33 14.88 -29.84 12.63
C ALA A 33 15.04 -31.37 12.82
N ALA A 34 15.25 -31.83 14.06
CA ALA A 34 15.39 -33.26 14.37
C ALA A 34 14.04 -34.01 14.40
N ALA A 35 12.94 -33.32 14.77
CA ALA A 35 11.60 -33.91 14.78
C ALA A 35 11.00 -34.05 13.37
N ILE A 36 11.36 -33.15 12.45
CA ILE A 36 10.87 -33.16 11.06
C ILE A 36 11.56 -34.27 10.23
N ALA A 37 12.82 -34.60 10.53
CA ALA A 37 13.52 -35.72 9.89
C ALA A 37 13.00 -37.10 10.34
N ALA A 38 12.51 -37.22 11.59
CA ALA A 38 11.94 -38.47 12.11
C ALA A 38 10.51 -38.75 11.60
N ALA A 39 9.72 -37.72 11.31
CA ALA A 39 8.37 -37.87 10.74
C ALA A 39 8.39 -38.18 9.22
N ALA A 40 9.42 -37.74 8.50
CA ALA A 40 9.59 -38.04 7.07
C ALA A 40 9.91 -39.53 6.79
N ALA A 41 10.53 -40.23 7.74
CA ALA A 41 10.86 -41.65 7.60
C ALA A 41 9.64 -42.59 7.76
N ALA A 42 8.56 -42.15 8.43
CA ALA A 42 7.36 -42.96 8.64
C ALA A 42 6.35 -42.87 7.47
N VAL A 43 6.40 -41.80 6.68
CA VAL A 43 5.48 -41.59 5.54
C VAL A 43 5.96 -42.30 4.27
N SER A 44 7.27 -42.58 4.15
CA SER A 44 7.81 -43.30 2.99
C SER A 44 7.57 -44.82 3.03
N ALA A 45 7.12 -45.39 4.15
CA ALA A 45 6.92 -46.84 4.31
C ALA A 45 5.57 -47.34 3.74
N ILE A 46 4.59 -46.46 3.49
CA ILE A 46 3.28 -46.85 2.94
C ILE A 46 3.22 -46.68 1.41
N ALA A 47 4.08 -45.83 0.84
CA ALA A 47 4.17 -45.62 -0.61
C ALA A 47 4.82 -46.78 -1.38
N ALA A 48 5.48 -47.72 -0.69
CA ALA A 48 6.20 -48.83 -1.32
C ALA A 48 5.30 -50.01 -1.76
N VAL A 49 4.00 -50.00 -1.45
CA VAL A 49 3.08 -51.15 -1.74
C VAL A 49 2.16 -50.90 -2.95
N VAL A 50 2.29 -49.74 -3.62
CA VAL A 50 1.38 -49.32 -4.70
C VAL A 50 1.30 -50.30 -5.90
N PRO A 51 2.38 -50.96 -6.35
CA PRO A 51 2.30 -51.91 -7.47
C PRO A 51 1.56 -53.21 -7.09
N GLU A 52 1.78 -53.73 -5.89
CA GLU A 52 1.12 -54.94 -5.39
C GLU A 52 -0.34 -54.68 -5.05
N VAL A 53 -0.70 -53.51 -4.49
CA VAL A 53 -2.11 -53.14 -4.29
C VAL A 53 -2.83 -52.95 -5.62
N LYS A 54 -2.20 -52.37 -6.65
CA LYS A 54 -2.80 -52.24 -8.00
C LYS A 54 -3.04 -53.61 -8.65
N SER A 55 -2.12 -54.56 -8.54
CA SER A 55 -2.30 -55.90 -9.11
C SER A 55 -3.34 -56.72 -8.33
N THR A 56 -3.36 -56.58 -7.00
CA THR A 56 -4.33 -57.22 -6.12
C THR A 56 -5.74 -56.62 -6.30
N TRP A 57 -5.83 -55.32 -6.52
CA TRP A 57 -7.07 -54.62 -6.85
C TRP A 57 -7.57 -54.99 -8.25
N ALA A 58 -6.70 -55.11 -9.25
CA ALA A 58 -7.06 -55.58 -10.58
C ALA A 58 -7.58 -57.03 -10.55
N ASN A 59 -6.96 -57.90 -9.76
CA ASN A 59 -7.39 -59.29 -9.54
C ASN A 59 -8.69 -59.39 -8.72
N PHE A 60 -8.88 -58.50 -7.72
CA PHE A 60 -10.14 -58.38 -7.00
C PHE A 60 -11.26 -57.90 -7.93
N MET A 61 -11.01 -56.88 -8.76
CA MET A 61 -11.97 -56.34 -9.74
C MET A 61 -12.32 -57.35 -10.84
N SER A 62 -11.38 -58.20 -11.28
CA SER A 62 -11.67 -59.25 -12.26
C SER A 62 -12.55 -60.35 -11.69
N LYS A 63 -12.26 -60.81 -10.46
CA LYS A 63 -13.08 -61.77 -9.71
C LYS A 63 -14.46 -61.20 -9.38
N TYR A 64 -14.53 -59.92 -9.00
CA TYR A 64 -15.76 -59.18 -8.72
C TYR A 64 -16.65 -59.01 -9.96
N ARG A 65 -16.09 -58.65 -11.12
CA ARG A 65 -16.84 -58.57 -12.38
C ARG A 65 -17.52 -59.91 -12.73
N SER A 66 -16.86 -61.03 -12.39
CA SER A 66 -17.39 -62.39 -12.57
C SER A 66 -18.36 -62.87 -11.47
N SER A 67 -18.51 -62.15 -10.35
CA SER A 67 -19.42 -62.56 -9.26
C SER A 67 -20.89 -62.49 -9.69
N LYS A 68 -21.61 -63.56 -9.36
CA LYS A 68 -23.05 -63.75 -9.59
C LYS A 68 -23.92 -63.33 -8.40
N SER A 69 -23.31 -62.96 -7.27
CA SER A 69 -24.02 -62.67 -6.02
C SER A 69 -24.32 -61.16 -5.87
N THR A 70 -25.61 -60.79 -5.85
CA THR A 70 -26.03 -59.39 -5.64
C THR A 70 -25.57 -58.84 -4.28
N LYS A 71 -25.42 -59.72 -3.27
CA LYS A 71 -24.90 -59.35 -1.95
C LYS A 71 -23.43 -58.91 -2.03
N GLU A 72 -22.58 -59.72 -2.65
CA GLU A 72 -21.16 -59.41 -2.83
C GLU A 72 -20.98 -58.12 -3.64
N ILE A 73 -21.84 -57.90 -4.65
CA ILE A 73 -21.86 -56.67 -5.45
C ILE A 73 -22.16 -55.44 -4.57
N ASN A 74 -23.19 -55.51 -3.73
CA ASN A 74 -23.56 -54.43 -2.82
C ASN A 74 -22.47 -54.17 -1.76
N ASP A 75 -21.90 -55.22 -1.17
CA ASP A 75 -20.91 -55.10 -0.11
C ASP A 75 -19.62 -54.46 -0.64
N ALA A 76 -19.14 -54.87 -1.82
CA ALA A 76 -17.96 -54.26 -2.43
C ALA A 76 -18.22 -52.81 -2.85
N LEU A 77 -19.37 -52.49 -3.46
CA LEU A 77 -19.71 -51.12 -3.84
C LEU A 77 -19.72 -50.18 -2.62
N ASN A 78 -20.28 -50.64 -1.48
CA ASN A 78 -20.26 -49.88 -0.24
C ASN A 78 -18.83 -49.73 0.32
N ALA A 79 -17.98 -50.75 0.18
CA ALA A 79 -16.57 -50.65 0.54
C ALA A 79 -15.82 -49.61 -0.33
N THR A 80 -16.01 -49.64 -1.66
CA THR A 80 -15.48 -48.63 -2.60
C THR A 80 -15.91 -47.23 -2.19
N MET A 81 -17.20 -47.04 -1.89
CA MET A 81 -17.74 -45.76 -1.41
C MET A 81 -17.16 -45.34 -0.05
N GLY A 82 -16.86 -46.29 0.84
CA GLY A 82 -16.20 -46.03 2.11
C GLY A 82 -14.82 -45.39 1.92
N VAL A 83 -14.02 -45.94 1.00
CA VAL A 83 -12.69 -45.39 0.66
C VAL A 83 -12.82 -44.00 0.02
N LEU A 84 -13.77 -43.83 -0.90
CA LEU A 84 -14.00 -42.55 -1.58
C LEU A 84 -14.42 -41.45 -0.60
N ARG A 85 -15.27 -41.77 0.38
CA ARG A 85 -15.65 -40.85 1.48
C ARG A 85 -14.46 -40.47 2.34
N ALA A 86 -13.61 -41.43 2.71
CA ALA A 86 -12.41 -41.16 3.51
C ALA A 86 -11.49 -40.19 2.77
N LYS A 87 -11.19 -40.44 1.49
CA LYS A 87 -10.40 -39.51 0.66
C LYS A 87 -11.04 -38.12 0.55
N MET A 88 -12.36 -38.05 0.36
CA MET A 88 -13.07 -36.77 0.32
C MET A 88 -12.93 -36.01 1.64
N ALA A 89 -13.03 -36.69 2.78
CA ALA A 89 -12.84 -36.08 4.09
C ALA A 89 -11.39 -35.60 4.30
N ASP A 90 -10.40 -36.38 3.86
CA ASP A 90 -8.98 -35.99 3.92
C ASP A 90 -8.72 -34.71 3.12
N TYR A 91 -9.26 -34.62 1.90
CA TYR A 91 -9.15 -33.42 1.09
C TYR A 91 -9.88 -32.22 1.67
N GLN A 92 -11.08 -32.42 2.20
CA GLN A 92 -11.79 -31.36 2.91
C GLN A 92 -10.96 -30.87 4.11
N ASN A 93 -10.36 -31.76 4.90
CA ASN A 93 -9.49 -31.39 6.00
C ASN A 93 -8.25 -30.60 5.52
N GLU A 94 -7.64 -31.01 4.41
CA GLU A 94 -6.48 -30.33 3.83
C GLU A 94 -6.81 -28.91 3.31
N VAL A 95 -8.00 -28.74 2.71
CA VAL A 95 -8.56 -27.43 2.35
C VAL A 95 -8.77 -26.57 3.59
N HIS A 96 -9.36 -27.11 4.65
CA HIS A 96 -9.57 -26.36 5.89
C HIS A 96 -8.26 -26.00 6.60
N ARG A 97 -7.18 -26.78 6.40
CA ARG A 97 -5.85 -26.53 6.94
C ARG A 97 -5.18 -25.33 6.26
N HIS A 98 -5.40 -25.14 4.96
CA HIS A 98 -4.79 -24.08 4.16
C HIS A 98 -5.68 -22.83 4.08
N LYS A 99 -5.55 -21.94 5.06
CA LYS A 99 -6.35 -20.69 5.14
C LYS A 99 -6.07 -19.65 4.05
N SER A 100 -4.96 -19.77 3.33
CA SER A 100 -4.49 -18.79 2.32
C SER A 100 -4.57 -19.30 0.87
N LYS A 101 -5.15 -20.48 0.66
CA LYS A 101 -5.34 -21.09 -0.67
C LYS A 101 -6.82 -21.42 -0.85
N ILE A 102 -7.28 -21.45 -2.09
CA ILE A 102 -8.67 -21.82 -2.41
C ILE A 102 -8.73 -23.18 -3.12
N PRO A 103 -9.85 -23.90 -3.01
CA PRO A 103 -10.02 -25.14 -3.74
C PRO A 103 -10.10 -24.88 -5.25
N SER A 104 -9.44 -25.71 -6.04
CA SER A 104 -9.49 -25.62 -7.50
C SER A 104 -10.87 -25.98 -8.04
N GLU A 105 -11.21 -25.46 -9.22
CA GLU A 105 -12.48 -25.79 -9.90
C GLU A 105 -12.58 -27.30 -10.17
N THR A 106 -11.48 -27.93 -10.54
CA THR A 106 -11.37 -29.39 -10.73
C THR A 106 -11.70 -30.15 -9.44
N TYR A 107 -11.27 -29.66 -8.28
CA TYR A 107 -11.61 -30.25 -6.99
C TYR A 107 -13.10 -30.09 -6.66
N ASN A 108 -13.68 -28.90 -6.88
CA ASN A 108 -15.10 -28.66 -6.63
C ASN A 108 -15.97 -29.60 -7.47
N GLN A 109 -15.64 -29.75 -8.76
CA GLN A 109 -16.32 -30.68 -9.67
C GLN A 109 -16.15 -32.14 -9.27
N TRP A 110 -14.99 -32.52 -8.73
CA TRP A 110 -14.78 -33.88 -8.22
C TRP A 110 -15.65 -34.14 -6.99
N ILE A 111 -15.69 -33.24 -6.01
CA ILE A 111 -16.56 -33.37 -4.82
C ILE A 111 -18.03 -33.48 -5.21
N CYS A 112 -18.52 -32.63 -6.11
CA CYS A 112 -19.91 -32.70 -6.56
C CYS A 112 -20.25 -34.08 -7.14
N ARG A 113 -19.36 -34.66 -7.97
CA ARG A 113 -19.55 -36.00 -8.54
C ARG A 113 -19.50 -37.11 -7.48
N VAL A 114 -18.63 -37.00 -6.48
CA VAL A 114 -18.56 -37.97 -5.36
C VAL A 114 -19.87 -37.97 -4.56
N ILE A 115 -20.38 -36.79 -4.21
CA ILE A 115 -21.65 -36.63 -3.47
C ILE A 115 -22.82 -37.23 -4.29
N GLU A 116 -22.88 -36.94 -5.59
CA GLU A 116 -23.94 -37.45 -6.47
C GLU A 116 -23.94 -38.98 -6.54
N ILE A 117 -22.77 -39.60 -6.74
CA ILE A 117 -22.66 -41.06 -6.75
C ILE A 117 -23.05 -41.63 -5.38
N GLU A 118 -22.65 -40.99 -4.29
CA GLU A 118 -22.98 -41.44 -2.93
C GLU A 118 -24.49 -41.52 -2.69
N GLU A 119 -25.24 -40.50 -3.09
CA GLU A 119 -26.70 -40.50 -2.98
C GLU A 119 -27.34 -41.62 -3.81
N GLN A 120 -26.85 -41.82 -5.03
CA GLN A 120 -27.34 -42.87 -5.91
C GLN A 120 -27.04 -44.27 -5.37
N VAL A 121 -25.86 -44.48 -4.77
CA VAL A 121 -25.50 -45.74 -4.12
C VAL A 121 -26.36 -45.99 -2.89
N LYS A 122 -26.58 -44.98 -2.03
CA LYS A 122 -27.51 -45.08 -0.88
C LYS A 122 -28.90 -45.49 -1.32
N PHE A 123 -29.40 -44.92 -2.41
CA PHE A 123 -30.69 -45.29 -2.98
C PHE A 123 -30.72 -46.75 -3.46
N LEU A 124 -29.68 -47.21 -4.18
CA LEU A 124 -29.58 -48.61 -4.63
C LEU A 124 -29.47 -49.59 -3.45
N ALA A 125 -28.69 -49.26 -2.42
CA ALA A 125 -28.57 -50.05 -1.20
C ALA A 125 -29.92 -50.18 -0.47
N SER A 126 -30.69 -49.09 -0.39
CA SER A 126 -32.05 -49.13 0.20
C SER A 126 -33.00 -50.05 -0.58
N LYS A 127 -32.91 -50.07 -1.91
CA LYS A 127 -33.70 -50.96 -2.78
C LYS A 127 -33.29 -52.41 -2.59
N TYR A 128 -31.99 -52.67 -2.45
CA TYR A 128 -31.46 -54.00 -2.16
C TYR A 128 -31.99 -54.53 -0.81
N GLU A 129 -31.87 -53.74 0.27
CA GLU A 129 -32.33 -54.14 1.61
C GLU A 129 -33.86 -54.39 1.66
N LYS A 130 -34.66 -53.58 0.97
CA LYS A 130 -36.12 -53.82 0.84
C LYS A 130 -36.45 -55.14 0.14
N LYS A 131 -35.68 -55.54 -0.88
CA LYS A 131 -35.87 -56.83 -1.58
C LYS A 131 -35.39 -58.00 -0.74
N ARG A 132 -34.25 -57.84 -0.05
CA ARG A 132 -33.69 -58.84 0.87
C ARG A 132 -34.67 -59.19 1.99
N LYS A 133 -35.31 -58.19 2.61
CA LYS A 133 -36.30 -58.40 3.68
C LYS A 133 -37.58 -59.11 3.23
N LYS A 134 -37.88 -59.14 1.93
CA LYS A 134 -39.09 -59.78 1.37
C LYS A 134 -38.88 -61.23 0.91
N SER A 135 -37.65 -61.75 0.92
CA SER A 135 -37.34 -63.10 0.45
C SER A 135 -36.37 -63.79 1.41
N ALA A 136 -36.86 -64.77 2.16
CA ALA A 136 -36.07 -65.54 3.14
C ALA A 136 -35.33 -66.74 2.54
N PHE A 137 -35.55 -67.08 1.26
CA PHE A 137 -34.99 -68.28 0.63
C PHE A 137 -34.35 -67.95 -0.74
N CYS A 138 -33.02 -67.84 -0.71
CA CYS A 138 -32.05 -68.02 -1.81
C CYS A 138 -31.95 -67.01 -2.99
N LEU A 139 -30.67 -66.77 -3.35
CA LEU A 139 -30.10 -66.44 -4.66
C LEU A 139 -30.94 -65.52 -5.57
N LEU A 140 -30.81 -64.20 -5.37
CA LEU A 140 -31.31 -63.21 -6.33
C LEU A 140 -30.53 -63.36 -7.66
N PRO A 141 -31.19 -63.73 -8.78
CA PRO A 141 -30.56 -63.73 -10.10
C PRO A 141 -30.14 -62.30 -10.48
N HIS A 142 -29.37 -62.15 -11.57
CA HIS A 142 -28.96 -60.85 -12.13
C HIS A 142 -30.16 -59.95 -12.44
N THR A 143 -30.65 -59.24 -11.42
CA THR A 143 -31.68 -58.23 -11.56
C THR A 143 -31.05 -56.98 -12.16
N ASP A 144 -31.85 -56.16 -12.82
CA ASP A 144 -31.49 -54.80 -13.26
C ASP A 144 -30.77 -53.99 -12.15
N LEU A 145 -31.07 -54.28 -10.88
CA LEU A 145 -30.39 -53.70 -9.71
C LEU A 145 -28.89 -54.05 -9.64
N SER A 146 -28.53 -55.33 -9.84
CA SER A 146 -27.13 -55.78 -9.83
C SER A 146 -26.30 -55.14 -10.95
N LYS A 147 -26.91 -54.94 -12.13
CA LYS A 147 -26.28 -54.25 -13.27
C LYS A 147 -26.06 -52.76 -12.95
N LYS A 148 -27.06 -52.10 -12.37
CA LYS A 148 -26.97 -50.69 -11.92
C LYS A 148 -25.90 -50.50 -10.85
N MET A 149 -25.79 -51.43 -9.90
CA MET A 149 -24.74 -51.41 -8.86
C MET A 149 -23.34 -51.60 -9.45
N LYS A 150 -23.13 -52.60 -10.33
CA LYS A 150 -21.84 -52.78 -11.02
C LYS A 150 -21.46 -51.53 -11.83
N LYS A 151 -22.42 -50.88 -12.49
CA LYS A 151 -22.17 -49.62 -13.21
C LYS A 151 -21.69 -48.51 -12.26
N LYS A 152 -22.35 -48.33 -11.13
CA LYS A 152 -21.96 -47.32 -10.14
C LYS A 152 -20.62 -47.63 -9.47
N ASP A 153 -20.29 -48.90 -9.28
CA ASP A 153 -18.98 -49.31 -8.75
C ASP A 153 -17.84 -48.93 -9.70
N VAL A 154 -18.04 -49.12 -11.02
CA VAL A 154 -17.09 -48.66 -12.04
C VAL A 154 -16.93 -47.13 -12.02
N GLU A 155 -18.03 -46.39 -11.89
CA GLU A 155 -17.98 -44.93 -11.80
C GLU A 155 -17.27 -44.45 -10.51
N ALA A 156 -17.54 -45.08 -9.36
CA ALA A 156 -16.88 -44.78 -8.10
C ALA A 156 -15.38 -45.09 -8.14
N ALA A 157 -15.00 -46.23 -8.73
CA ALA A 157 -13.60 -46.61 -8.93
C ALA A 157 -12.85 -45.61 -9.84
N LYS A 158 -13.53 -45.07 -10.87
CA LYS A 158 -12.96 -44.02 -11.72
C LYS A 158 -12.69 -42.73 -10.94
N LEU A 159 -13.64 -42.29 -10.10
CA LEU A 159 -13.42 -41.12 -9.23
C LEU A 159 -12.28 -41.34 -8.24
N LEU A 160 -12.08 -42.58 -7.79
CA LEU A 160 -10.96 -42.93 -6.91
C LEU A 160 -9.61 -42.82 -7.64
N GLU A 161 -9.53 -43.21 -8.91
CA GLU A 161 -8.32 -43.01 -9.73
C GLU A 161 -8.07 -41.52 -10.01
N GLU A 162 -9.14 -40.75 -10.29
CA GLU A 162 -9.05 -39.30 -10.49
C GLU A 162 -8.51 -38.59 -9.23
N SER A 163 -8.89 -39.06 -8.04
CA SER A 163 -8.39 -38.48 -6.78
C SER A 163 -6.86 -38.58 -6.65
N GLU A 164 -6.24 -39.68 -7.09
CA GLU A 164 -4.77 -39.84 -7.00
C GLU A 164 -4.03 -38.78 -7.80
N LYS A 165 -4.62 -38.29 -8.89
CA LYS A 165 -4.07 -37.23 -9.75
C LYS A 165 -4.41 -35.82 -9.24
N LEU A 166 -5.41 -35.71 -8.36
CA LEU A 166 -5.92 -34.45 -7.85
C LEU A 166 -5.06 -33.87 -6.73
N GLY A 167 -4.35 -34.73 -5.97
CA GLY A 167 -3.61 -34.34 -4.76
C GLY A 167 -2.72 -33.10 -4.91
N ASP A 168 -1.97 -33.01 -6.00
CA ASP A 168 -1.02 -31.91 -6.26
C ASP A 168 -1.70 -30.63 -6.78
N PHE A 169 -2.92 -30.72 -7.34
CA PHE A 169 -3.62 -29.62 -8.02
C PHE A 169 -4.95 -29.22 -7.34
N MET A 170 -5.17 -29.71 -6.12
CA MET A 170 -6.38 -29.49 -5.36
C MET A 170 -6.51 -28.06 -4.84
N LEU A 171 -5.38 -27.43 -4.51
CA LEU A 171 -5.32 -26.08 -3.98
C LEU A 171 -4.64 -25.17 -5.00
N VAL A 172 -5.26 -24.03 -5.28
CA VAL A 172 -4.65 -22.95 -6.04
C VAL A 172 -4.43 -21.75 -5.13
N ASP A 173 -3.45 -20.92 -5.47
CA ASP A 173 -3.22 -19.69 -4.72
C ASP A 173 -4.48 -18.84 -4.76
N GLN A 174 -4.83 -18.27 -3.61
CA GLN A 174 -5.97 -17.36 -3.52
C GLN A 174 -5.68 -16.19 -4.47
N PRO A 175 -6.59 -15.85 -5.41
CA PRO A 175 -6.43 -14.64 -6.20
C PRO A 175 -6.26 -13.47 -5.22
N PRO A 176 -5.36 -12.50 -5.50
CA PRO A 176 -5.07 -11.40 -4.59
C PRO A 176 -6.38 -10.81 -4.05
N ASP A 177 -6.44 -10.63 -2.73
CA ASP A 177 -7.61 -10.02 -2.09
C ASP A 177 -7.89 -8.69 -2.80
N ALA A 178 -9.11 -8.52 -3.30
CA ALA A 178 -9.46 -7.36 -4.10
C ALA A 178 -9.23 -6.03 -3.32
N VAL A 179 -9.14 -6.07 -1.98
CA VAL A 179 -9.15 -4.91 -1.07
C VAL A 179 -8.15 -5.02 0.10
N VAL A 180 -7.21 -4.09 0.19
CA VAL A 180 -6.49 -3.78 1.44
C VAL A 180 -7.25 -2.69 2.18
N LYS A 181 -7.88 -3.03 3.30
CA LYS A 181 -8.55 -2.06 4.17
C LYS A 181 -7.51 -1.08 4.73
N MET A 182 -7.72 0.20 4.44
CA MET A 182 -6.90 1.27 4.95
C MET A 182 -7.17 1.49 6.45
N ARG A 183 -6.11 1.71 7.22
CA ARG A 183 -6.26 2.23 8.58
C ARG A 183 -6.79 3.66 8.50
N THR A 184 -8.05 3.85 8.87
CA THR A 184 -8.72 5.15 8.91
C THR A 184 -9.73 5.17 10.05
N PRO A 185 -9.90 6.29 10.76
CA PRO A 185 -11.00 6.43 11.71
C PRO A 185 -12.32 6.39 10.96
N LYS A 186 -13.31 5.72 11.58
CA LYS A 186 -14.69 5.71 11.10
C LYS A 186 -15.27 7.12 11.16
N VAL A 187 -16.01 7.49 10.12
CA VAL A 187 -16.63 8.83 10.00
C VAL A 187 -18.12 8.85 10.34
N GLU A 188 -18.73 7.69 10.61
CA GLU A 188 -20.16 7.49 10.93
C GLU A 188 -20.70 8.46 12.00
N ASN A 189 -19.83 8.85 12.93
CA ASN A 189 -20.13 9.71 14.06
C ASN A 189 -19.99 11.23 13.79
N TYR A 190 -19.60 11.59 12.57
CA TYR A 190 -19.21 12.94 12.17
C TYR A 190 -19.95 13.33 10.88
N PRO A 191 -21.21 13.82 10.95
CA PRO A 191 -22.00 14.25 9.80
C PRO A 191 -21.27 15.14 8.77
N ALA A 192 -20.37 16.03 9.20
CA ALA A 192 -19.59 16.89 8.30
C ALA A 192 -18.57 16.11 7.43
N LEU A 193 -18.22 14.87 7.82
CA LEU A 193 -17.38 13.95 7.05
C LEU A 193 -18.21 12.85 6.38
N GLN A 194 -19.23 12.33 7.07
CA GLN A 194 -20.11 11.27 6.59
C GLN A 194 -21.01 11.75 5.44
N GLY A 195 -21.58 12.95 5.53
CA GLY A 195 -22.45 13.52 4.50
C GLY A 195 -21.76 13.61 3.13
N PRO A 196 -20.56 14.20 3.03
CA PRO A 196 -19.77 14.17 1.81
C PRO A 196 -19.46 12.76 1.29
N LEU A 197 -19.15 11.80 2.18
CA LEU A 197 -18.90 10.42 1.80
C LEU A 197 -20.13 9.78 1.13
N GLU A 198 -21.31 9.93 1.72
CA GLU A 198 -22.58 9.42 1.19
C GLU A 198 -22.98 10.11 -0.12
N GLU A 199 -22.74 11.41 -0.23
CA GLU A 199 -22.93 12.17 -1.46
C GLU A 199 -22.06 11.62 -2.59
N ILE A 200 -20.77 11.37 -2.32
CA ILE A 200 -19.84 10.79 -3.29
C ILE A 200 -20.32 9.40 -3.71
N LEU A 201 -20.70 8.53 -2.76
CA LEU A 201 -21.25 7.20 -3.05
C LEU A 201 -22.47 7.27 -3.99
N LYS A 202 -23.38 8.22 -3.75
CA LYS A 202 -24.54 8.46 -4.61
C LYS A 202 -24.15 8.95 -6.01
N LEU A 203 -23.20 9.88 -6.10
CA LEU A 203 -22.69 10.39 -7.38
C LEU A 203 -21.99 9.29 -8.19
N LEU A 204 -21.25 8.41 -7.53
CA LEU A 204 -20.58 7.28 -8.17
C LEU A 204 -21.56 6.23 -8.70
N LYS A 205 -22.83 6.20 -8.28
CA LYS A 205 -23.87 5.35 -8.90
C LYS A 205 -24.42 5.91 -10.22
N ASN A 206 -24.20 7.19 -10.53
CA ASN A 206 -24.75 7.84 -11.72
C ASN A 206 -23.78 7.77 -12.91
N ASP A 207 -24.16 7.08 -13.99
CA ASP A 207 -23.30 6.86 -15.18
C ASP A 207 -22.90 8.15 -15.93
N LYS A 208 -23.61 9.26 -15.74
CA LYS A 208 -23.24 10.57 -16.32
C LYS A 208 -22.05 11.22 -15.58
N ILE A 209 -21.71 10.74 -14.39
CA ILE A 209 -20.60 11.25 -13.59
C ILE A 209 -19.33 10.49 -13.96
N LYS A 210 -18.38 11.23 -14.54
CA LYS A 210 -17.05 10.72 -14.90
C LYS A 210 -16.04 10.98 -13.78
N GLY A 211 -16.21 12.07 -13.04
CA GLY A 211 -15.26 12.50 -12.02
C GLY A 211 -15.90 13.24 -10.86
N VAL A 212 -15.41 13.01 -9.63
CA VAL A 212 -15.83 13.74 -8.43
C VAL A 212 -14.61 14.34 -7.72
N GLY A 213 -14.61 15.65 -7.52
CA GLY A 213 -13.58 16.36 -6.74
C GLY A 213 -14.03 16.62 -5.31
N ILE A 214 -13.23 16.21 -4.34
CA ILE A 214 -13.42 16.52 -2.92
C ILE A 214 -12.60 17.77 -2.61
N ARG A 215 -13.28 18.88 -2.35
CA ARG A 215 -12.64 20.20 -2.14
C ARG A 215 -12.77 20.67 -0.70
N GLY A 216 -11.71 21.29 -0.19
CA GLY A 216 -11.69 21.88 1.15
C GLY A 216 -10.28 22.26 1.61
N MET A 217 -10.19 23.03 2.69
CA MET A 217 -8.89 23.49 3.24
C MET A 217 -8.05 22.36 3.86
N VAL A 218 -6.82 22.67 4.29
CA VAL A 218 -5.95 21.70 4.97
C VAL A 218 -6.59 21.22 6.26
N GLY A 219 -6.41 19.94 6.58
CA GLY A 219 -6.82 19.39 7.87
C GLY A 219 -8.34 19.23 8.05
N ILE A 220 -9.14 19.58 7.03
CA ILE A 220 -10.61 19.49 7.07
C ILE A 220 -11.15 18.04 6.96
N GLY A 221 -10.30 17.07 6.60
CA GLY A 221 -10.67 15.65 6.55
C GLY A 221 -10.90 15.05 5.15
N LYS A 222 -10.49 15.72 4.06
CA LYS A 222 -10.62 15.18 2.68
C LYS A 222 -10.00 13.80 2.50
N THR A 223 -8.73 13.64 2.90
CA THR A 223 -8.03 12.35 2.88
C THR A 223 -8.77 11.31 3.72
N THR A 224 -9.31 11.70 4.88
CA THR A 224 -10.11 10.79 5.72
C THR A 224 -11.36 10.29 4.99
N ILE A 225 -12.06 11.17 4.26
CA ILE A 225 -13.21 10.80 3.43
C ILE A 225 -12.79 9.84 2.32
N MET A 226 -11.70 10.15 1.59
CA MET A 226 -11.18 9.28 0.52
C MET A 226 -10.76 7.90 1.04
N LYS A 227 -10.13 7.82 2.21
CA LYS A 227 -9.77 6.54 2.86
C LYS A 227 -11.01 5.73 3.27
N ASN A 228 -12.05 6.38 3.77
CA ASN A 228 -13.31 5.71 4.10
C ASN A 228 -14.07 5.28 2.83
N LEU A 229 -13.99 6.05 1.74
CA LEU A 229 -14.53 5.68 0.43
C LEU A 229 -13.86 4.41 -0.10
N ASN A 230 -12.52 4.33 -0.04
CA ASN A 230 -11.75 3.15 -0.42
C ASN A 230 -12.19 1.89 0.36
N ASN A 231 -12.46 2.07 1.66
CA ASN A 231 -12.86 0.98 2.55
C ASN A 231 -14.34 0.59 2.45
N HIS A 232 -15.16 1.37 1.74
CA HIS A 232 -16.61 1.15 1.70
C HIS A 232 -16.95 -0.14 0.96
N GLU A 233 -17.87 -0.95 1.49
CA GLU A 233 -18.19 -2.30 0.97
C GLU A 233 -18.66 -2.29 -0.50
N GLU A 234 -19.31 -1.21 -0.94
CA GLU A 234 -19.78 -1.03 -2.33
C GLU A 234 -18.66 -0.68 -3.35
N ILE A 235 -17.50 -0.22 -2.88
CA ILE A 235 -16.41 0.35 -3.70
C ILE A 235 -15.11 -0.45 -3.59
N SER A 236 -14.85 -0.96 -2.40
CA SER A 236 -13.74 -1.80 -1.98
C SER A 236 -12.93 -2.41 -3.12
N THR A 237 -11.79 -1.76 -3.44
CA THR A 237 -10.59 -2.37 -4.04
C THR A 237 -9.31 -1.57 -3.69
N GLU A 238 -8.12 -2.19 -3.82
CA GLU A 238 -6.78 -1.87 -3.24
C GLU A 238 -6.01 -0.58 -3.65
N GLY A 239 -5.06 -0.15 -2.79
CA GLY A 239 -3.70 0.32 -3.17
C GLY A 239 -3.38 1.82 -3.06
N SER A 240 -2.49 2.19 -2.11
CA SER A 240 -1.92 3.55 -1.91
C SER A 240 -0.67 3.80 -2.73
N LEU A 241 -0.61 4.92 -3.46
CA LEU A 241 0.58 5.37 -4.20
C LEU A 241 1.11 6.63 -3.55
N GLU A 242 2.39 6.67 -3.21
CA GLU A 242 3.07 7.87 -2.71
C GLU A 242 4.01 8.39 -3.81
N ASN A 243 3.93 9.71 -4.08
CA ASN A 243 4.84 10.54 -4.90
C ASN A 243 4.44 10.82 -6.36
N LEU A 244 4.50 12.12 -6.69
CA LEU A 244 4.14 12.73 -7.96
C LEU A 244 5.35 12.83 -8.91
N SER A 245 5.93 11.70 -9.31
CA SER A 245 6.51 11.65 -10.65
C SER A 245 5.62 10.76 -11.51
N ARG A 246 5.56 11.06 -12.81
CA ARG A 246 4.81 10.26 -13.79
C ARG A 246 5.17 8.78 -13.67
N GLU A 247 6.46 8.54 -13.49
CA GLU A 247 7.08 7.22 -13.34
C GLU A 247 6.63 6.54 -12.05
N HIS A 248 6.53 7.27 -10.93
CA HIS A 248 6.04 6.69 -9.67
C HIS A 248 4.57 6.31 -9.74
N ILE A 249 3.71 7.15 -10.33
CA ILE A 249 2.28 6.85 -10.50
C ILE A 249 2.11 5.64 -11.43
N GLN A 250 2.83 5.63 -12.54
CA GLN A 250 2.80 4.52 -13.48
C GLN A 250 3.30 3.23 -12.84
N GLN A 251 4.43 3.26 -12.13
CA GLN A 251 4.99 2.10 -11.42
C GLN A 251 4.01 1.54 -10.41
N ALA A 252 3.37 2.44 -9.66
CA ALA A 252 2.31 2.09 -8.73
C ALA A 252 1.10 1.41 -9.40
N ILE A 253 0.67 1.89 -10.57
CA ILE A 253 -0.41 1.27 -11.34
C ILE A 253 0.04 -0.09 -11.90
N VAL A 254 1.30 -0.20 -12.33
CA VAL A 254 1.90 -1.44 -12.83
C VAL A 254 1.95 -2.51 -11.74
N GLU A 255 2.43 -2.17 -10.55
CA GLU A 255 2.42 -3.03 -9.37
C GLU A 255 0.98 -3.45 -9.01
N ARG A 256 0.04 -2.48 -9.05
CA ARG A 256 -1.37 -2.70 -8.73
C ARG A 256 -2.08 -3.65 -9.71
N LEU A 257 -1.73 -3.57 -10.98
CA LEU A 257 -2.28 -4.39 -12.05
C LEU A 257 -1.48 -5.67 -12.29
N GLU A 258 -0.41 -5.90 -11.52
CA GLU A 258 0.56 -7.00 -11.68
C GLU A 258 1.05 -7.13 -13.13
N LEU A 259 1.29 -5.98 -13.79
CA LEU A 259 1.75 -5.96 -15.17
C LEU A 259 3.22 -6.34 -15.24
N ASP A 260 3.52 -7.43 -15.94
CA ASP A 260 4.90 -7.79 -16.26
C ASP A 260 5.45 -6.86 -17.36
N ILE A 261 6.13 -5.80 -16.91
CA ILE A 261 6.82 -4.85 -17.80
C ILE A 261 8.32 -4.98 -17.56
N PRO A 262 9.08 -5.59 -18.48
CA PRO A 262 10.50 -5.81 -18.28
C PRO A 262 11.27 -4.49 -18.29
N GLY A 263 11.83 -4.12 -17.12
CA GLY A 263 12.95 -3.19 -16.89
C GLY A 263 12.91 -1.85 -17.64
N SER A 264 11.74 -1.39 -18.06
CA SER A 264 11.60 -0.26 -18.98
C SER A 264 11.61 1.05 -18.19
N SER A 265 12.65 1.89 -18.38
CA SER A 265 12.62 3.28 -17.88
C SER A 265 11.77 4.21 -18.77
N ASP A 266 11.19 3.71 -19.85
CA ASP A 266 10.37 4.46 -20.80
C ASP A 266 8.92 4.58 -20.28
N ALA A 267 8.58 5.78 -19.80
CA ALA A 267 7.25 6.13 -19.30
C ALA A 267 6.13 5.99 -20.35
N ASP A 268 6.42 6.19 -21.64
CA ASP A 268 5.41 6.06 -22.71
C ASP A 268 5.11 4.60 -23.02
N ARG A 269 6.12 3.72 -22.88
CA ARG A 269 5.89 2.27 -22.95
C ARG A 269 5.05 1.79 -21.78
N VAL A 270 5.31 2.27 -20.57
CA VAL A 270 4.50 1.92 -19.39
C VAL A 270 3.06 2.42 -19.54
N ALA A 271 2.87 3.67 -20.00
CA ALA A 271 1.55 4.23 -20.30
C ALA A 271 0.75 3.35 -21.27
N ARG A 272 1.39 2.86 -22.35
CA ARG A 272 0.72 1.99 -23.33
C ARG A 272 0.27 0.66 -22.72
N SER A 273 1.09 0.04 -21.87
CA SER A 273 0.72 -1.18 -21.15
C SER A 273 -0.44 -0.97 -20.19
N ILE A 274 -0.39 0.10 -19.38
CA ILE A 274 -1.49 0.51 -18.49
C ILE A 274 -2.77 0.72 -19.29
N SER A 275 -2.69 1.45 -20.41
CA SER A 275 -3.85 1.74 -21.26
C SER A 275 -4.46 0.47 -21.85
N LYS A 276 -3.63 -0.47 -22.30
CA LYS A 276 -4.11 -1.74 -22.84
C LYS A 276 -4.93 -2.51 -21.81
N GLU A 277 -4.47 -2.56 -20.57
CA GLU A 277 -5.13 -3.26 -19.48
C GLU A 277 -6.41 -2.56 -19.00
N LEU A 278 -6.34 -1.24 -18.79
CA LEU A 278 -7.48 -0.45 -18.31
C LEU A 278 -8.59 -0.26 -19.35
N ARG A 279 -8.31 -0.44 -20.65
CA ARG A 279 -9.33 -0.33 -21.71
C ARG A 279 -10.40 -1.42 -21.65
N VAL A 280 -10.08 -2.58 -21.06
CA VAL A 280 -10.99 -3.73 -21.00
C VAL A 280 -11.58 -3.93 -19.60
N LYS A 281 -11.25 -3.06 -18.63
CA LYS A 281 -11.68 -3.14 -17.23
C LYS A 281 -12.41 -1.87 -16.81
N LYS A 282 -13.42 -2.01 -15.96
CA LYS A 282 -14.07 -0.91 -15.26
C LYS A 282 -13.27 -0.54 -14.00
N TYR A 283 -12.93 0.72 -13.82
CA TYR A 283 -12.12 1.14 -12.67
C TYR A 283 -12.60 2.42 -11.98
N LEU A 284 -12.19 2.59 -10.73
CA LEU A 284 -12.35 3.81 -9.95
C LEU A 284 -10.97 4.32 -9.51
N LEU A 285 -10.50 5.39 -10.13
CA LEU A 285 -9.25 6.03 -9.77
C LEU A 285 -9.47 7.01 -8.62
N LEU A 286 -8.74 6.88 -7.53
CA LEU A 286 -8.70 7.78 -6.38
C LEU A 286 -7.36 8.57 -6.43
N LEU A 287 -7.37 9.89 -6.38
CA LEU A 287 -6.15 10.72 -6.34
C LEU A 287 -6.21 11.70 -5.17
N ASP A 288 -5.40 11.50 -4.14
CA ASP A 288 -5.33 12.36 -2.96
C ASP A 288 -4.32 13.50 -3.13
N ASP A 289 -4.73 14.68 -2.68
CA ASP A 289 -3.97 15.92 -2.63
C ASP A 289 -3.46 16.44 -4.00
N VAL A 290 -4.29 16.36 -5.04
CA VAL A 290 -3.95 16.86 -6.37
C VAL A 290 -3.71 18.38 -6.35
N LYS A 291 -2.47 18.79 -6.61
CA LYS A 291 -2.00 20.19 -6.57
C LYS A 291 -1.98 20.89 -7.93
N LYS A 292 -1.96 20.13 -9.01
CA LYS A 292 -1.97 20.60 -10.40
C LYS A 292 -2.70 19.58 -11.26
N ASP A 293 -3.18 20.02 -12.41
CA ASP A 293 -3.85 19.15 -13.37
C ASP A 293 -2.88 18.04 -13.80
N VAL A 294 -3.41 16.82 -13.85
CA VAL A 294 -2.67 15.62 -14.24
C VAL A 294 -3.24 15.15 -15.56
N ASP A 295 -2.40 15.01 -16.56
CA ASP A 295 -2.79 14.39 -17.83
C ASP A 295 -2.91 12.88 -17.62
N LEU A 296 -4.15 12.39 -17.62
CA LEU A 296 -4.43 10.97 -17.44
C LEU A 296 -4.00 10.16 -18.67
N GLU A 297 -3.99 10.74 -19.87
CA GLU A 297 -3.54 10.06 -21.08
C GLU A 297 -2.03 9.81 -21.05
N GLU A 298 -1.25 10.78 -20.56
CA GLU A 298 0.20 10.60 -20.34
C GLU A 298 0.49 9.47 -19.34
N LEU A 299 -0.39 9.24 -18.37
CA LEU A 299 -0.28 8.12 -17.43
C LEU A 299 -0.75 6.78 -18.02
N GLY A 300 -1.34 6.79 -19.21
CA GLY A 300 -1.93 5.61 -19.83
C GLY A 300 -3.35 5.30 -19.37
N ILE A 301 -4.00 6.21 -18.63
CA ILE A 301 -5.33 6.01 -18.07
C ILE A 301 -6.37 6.49 -19.11
N PRO A 302 -7.20 5.60 -19.69
CA PRO A 302 -8.11 5.96 -20.77
C PRO A 302 -9.30 6.79 -20.26
N ASP A 303 -9.68 7.85 -20.96
CA ASP A 303 -10.69 8.77 -20.45
C ASP A 303 -12.11 8.15 -20.40
N GLY A 304 -12.60 7.86 -19.19
CA GLY A 304 -14.01 7.64 -18.85
C GLY A 304 -14.81 6.60 -19.64
N LYS A 305 -14.15 5.63 -20.30
CA LYS A 305 -14.85 4.56 -21.06
C LYS A 305 -15.32 3.44 -20.12
N PHE A 306 -16.37 2.73 -20.51
CA PHE A 306 -16.93 1.56 -19.80
C PHE A 306 -17.38 1.80 -18.35
N GLY A 307 -17.78 3.04 -18.02
CA GLY A 307 -18.30 3.40 -16.69
C GLY A 307 -17.21 3.56 -15.62
N SER A 308 -15.94 3.68 -16.03
CA SER A 308 -14.83 4.03 -15.16
C SER A 308 -14.93 5.47 -14.64
N LYS A 309 -14.45 5.71 -13.41
CA LYS A 309 -14.63 6.98 -12.69
C LYS A 309 -13.36 7.46 -12.02
N LEU A 310 -13.27 8.77 -11.82
CA LEU A 310 -12.23 9.44 -11.06
C LEU A 310 -12.81 10.06 -9.79
N VAL A 311 -12.10 9.94 -8.67
CA VAL A 311 -12.33 10.75 -7.48
C VAL A 311 -10.99 11.35 -7.08
N LEU A 312 -10.94 12.66 -6.87
CA LEU A 312 -9.72 13.31 -6.41
C LEU A 312 -9.97 14.16 -5.17
N THR A 313 -8.96 14.40 -4.35
CA THR A 313 -8.99 15.45 -3.33
C THR A 313 -8.09 16.60 -3.74
N THR A 314 -8.53 17.83 -3.48
CA THR A 314 -7.70 19.02 -3.72
C THR A 314 -8.12 20.17 -2.82
N ARG A 315 -7.24 21.16 -2.71
CA ARG A 315 -7.52 22.47 -2.09
C ARG A 315 -7.92 23.51 -3.13
N LEU A 316 -7.61 23.27 -4.40
CA LEU A 316 -7.62 24.27 -5.46
C LEU A 316 -8.85 24.09 -6.33
N GLY A 317 -9.63 25.18 -6.50
CA GLY A 317 -10.87 25.12 -7.26
C GLY A 317 -10.66 24.82 -8.74
N TYR A 318 -9.57 25.31 -9.34
CA TYR A 318 -9.31 25.18 -10.76
C TYR A 318 -8.98 23.74 -11.19
N VAL A 319 -8.32 22.96 -10.32
CA VAL A 319 -8.03 21.53 -10.53
C VAL A 319 -9.31 20.72 -10.65
N CYS A 320 -10.32 21.07 -9.83
CA CYS A 320 -11.62 20.42 -9.92
C CYS A 320 -12.38 20.77 -11.21
N SER A 321 -12.19 21.95 -11.79
CA SER A 321 -12.96 22.36 -12.98
C SER A 321 -12.47 21.72 -14.27
N SER A 322 -11.21 21.28 -14.34
CA SER A 322 -10.60 20.67 -15.52
C SER A 322 -10.72 19.15 -15.53
N MET A 323 -10.52 18.49 -14.38
CA MET A 323 -10.41 17.03 -14.31
C MET A 323 -11.70 16.30 -13.94
N VAL A 324 -12.68 16.97 -13.32
CA VAL A 324 -13.89 16.33 -12.78
C VAL A 324 -15.14 17.12 -13.12
N ASN A 325 -16.29 16.43 -13.24
CA ASN A 325 -17.56 17.07 -13.60
C ASN A 325 -18.51 17.31 -12.43
N ARG A 326 -18.13 16.90 -11.21
CA ARG A 326 -18.81 17.22 -9.95
C ARG A 326 -17.81 17.55 -8.85
N VAL A 327 -18.21 18.44 -7.95
CA VAL A 327 -17.39 18.87 -6.81
C VAL A 327 -18.21 18.78 -5.54
N VAL A 328 -17.68 18.08 -4.54
CA VAL A 328 -18.23 17.98 -3.19
C VAL A 328 -17.35 18.81 -2.26
N ASN A 329 -17.93 19.82 -1.63
CA ASN A 329 -17.20 20.69 -0.71
C ASN A 329 -17.33 20.17 0.73
N VAL A 330 -16.19 19.93 1.37
CA VAL A 330 -16.13 19.52 2.79
C VAL A 330 -16.24 20.77 3.65
N LYS A 331 -17.11 20.73 4.65
CA LYS A 331 -17.32 21.80 5.63
C LYS A 331 -16.55 21.52 6.91
N ASN A 332 -16.35 22.55 7.73
CA ASN A 332 -15.82 22.37 9.08
C ASN A 332 -16.82 21.55 9.92
N LEU A 333 -16.29 20.85 10.93
CA LEU A 333 -17.11 20.18 11.93
C LEU A 333 -17.98 21.19 12.67
N SER A 334 -19.20 20.79 13.03
CA SER A 334 -20.03 21.53 13.98
C SER A 334 -19.32 21.64 15.34
N GLN A 335 -19.80 22.54 16.20
CA GLN A 335 -19.24 22.69 17.53
C GLN A 335 -19.36 21.39 18.34
N GLU A 336 -20.46 20.66 18.17
CA GLU A 336 -20.76 19.38 18.83
C GLU A 336 -19.87 18.25 18.28
N GLU A 337 -19.71 18.18 16.95
CA GLU A 337 -18.80 17.23 16.30
C GLU A 337 -17.35 17.46 16.72
N ALA A 338 -16.93 18.73 16.77
CA ALA A 338 -15.59 19.11 17.19
C ALA A 338 -15.35 18.77 18.68
N TRP A 339 -16.36 18.98 19.53
CA TRP A 339 -16.31 18.60 20.93
C TRP A 339 -16.14 17.09 21.10
N LYS A 340 -16.96 16.30 20.40
CA LYS A 340 -16.85 14.83 20.40
C LYS A 340 -15.46 14.37 19.94
N MET A 341 -14.94 14.92 18.83
CA MET A 341 -13.60 14.56 18.35
C MET A 341 -12.50 14.91 19.35
N PHE A 342 -12.64 16.02 20.06
CA PHE A 342 -11.70 16.40 21.11
C PHE A 342 -11.75 15.42 22.28
N GLN A 343 -12.94 15.01 22.73
CA GLN A 343 -13.11 13.99 23.76
C GLN A 343 -12.49 12.65 23.34
N ASP A 344 -12.77 12.20 22.12
CA ASP A 344 -12.18 10.97 21.53
C ASP A 344 -10.65 11.05 21.48
N THR A 345 -10.08 12.23 21.22
CA THR A 345 -8.63 12.44 21.19
C THR A 345 -8.00 12.41 22.58
N LEU A 346 -8.68 12.98 23.59
CA LEU A 346 -8.18 13.02 24.96
C LEU A 346 -8.10 11.63 25.59
N GLU A 347 -9.07 10.75 25.31
CA GLU A 347 -9.19 9.41 25.92
C GLU A 347 -9.14 9.46 27.47
N ARG A 348 -9.69 10.53 28.06
CA ARG A 348 -9.67 10.82 29.50
C ARG A 348 -11.05 11.26 29.99
N PRO A 349 -12.02 10.33 30.08
CA PRO A 349 -13.38 10.66 30.51
C PRO A 349 -13.42 11.19 31.96
N ASP A 350 -12.45 10.81 32.79
CA ASP A 350 -12.28 11.27 34.17
C ASP A 350 -12.02 12.79 34.26
N LEU A 351 -11.28 13.37 33.30
CA LEU A 351 -11.00 14.81 33.28
C LEU A 351 -12.23 15.65 32.90
N MET A 352 -13.14 15.08 32.12
CA MET A 352 -14.38 15.74 31.72
C MET A 352 -15.44 15.72 32.81
N GLY A 353 -15.21 15.03 33.94
CA GLY A 353 -16.06 15.09 35.12
C GLY A 353 -15.81 16.34 36.01
N ASN A 354 -14.76 17.11 35.74
CA ASN A 354 -14.48 18.36 36.45
C ASN A 354 -15.09 19.55 35.68
N PRO A 355 -16.09 20.26 36.25
CA PRO A 355 -16.82 21.33 35.53
C PRO A 355 -15.94 22.48 35.06
N GLN A 356 -14.84 22.78 35.78
CA GLN A 356 -13.92 23.85 35.40
C GLN A 356 -13.04 23.43 34.22
N ILE A 357 -12.53 22.20 34.22
CA ILE A 357 -11.76 21.66 33.10
C ILE A 357 -12.64 21.54 31.86
N GLU A 358 -13.87 21.06 32.01
CA GLU A 358 -14.83 20.95 30.92
C GLU A 358 -15.12 22.34 30.29
N ARG A 359 -15.36 23.36 31.11
CA ARG A 359 -15.55 24.74 30.63
C ARG A 359 -14.33 25.29 29.88
N LEU A 360 -13.12 24.96 30.32
CA LEU A 360 -11.89 25.36 29.64
C LEU A 360 -11.72 24.59 28.33
N ALA A 361 -11.99 23.29 28.34
CA ALA A 361 -11.95 22.42 27.18
C ALA A 361 -12.90 22.90 26.07
N TRP A 362 -14.13 23.31 26.42
CA TRP A 362 -15.06 23.89 25.44
C TRP A 362 -14.50 25.13 24.73
N GLN A 363 -13.79 25.98 25.48
CA GLN A 363 -13.14 27.17 24.91
C GLN A 363 -11.96 26.78 24.01
N VAL A 364 -11.20 25.75 24.37
CA VAL A 364 -10.13 25.18 23.53
C VAL A 364 -10.68 24.67 22.20
N VAL A 365 -11.76 23.87 22.24
CA VAL A 365 -12.41 23.33 21.04
C VAL A 365 -12.94 24.44 20.14
N LYS A 366 -13.56 25.48 20.72
CA LYS A 366 -14.02 26.65 19.97
C LYS A 366 -12.89 27.33 19.20
N LEU A 367 -11.69 27.42 19.79
CA LEU A 367 -10.51 28.00 19.12
C LEU A 367 -9.97 27.14 17.98
N CYS A 368 -10.25 25.83 17.97
CA CYS A 368 -9.82 24.93 16.90
C CYS A 368 -10.61 25.12 15.59
N GLY A 369 -11.69 25.92 15.60
CA GLY A 369 -12.42 26.33 14.40
C GLY A 369 -13.10 25.20 13.62
N GLY A 370 -13.32 24.04 14.25
CA GLY A 370 -13.95 22.88 13.62
C GLY A 370 -13.06 22.12 12.62
N LEU A 371 -11.73 22.28 12.69
CA LEU A 371 -10.80 21.55 11.82
C LEU A 371 -10.30 20.24 12.49
N PRO A 372 -10.62 19.05 11.94
CA PRO A 372 -10.23 17.76 12.52
C PRO A 372 -8.75 17.63 12.89
N LEU A 373 -7.84 18.07 12.00
CA LEU A 373 -6.40 17.98 12.25
C LEU A 373 -5.97 18.85 13.43
N VAL A 374 -6.50 20.08 13.51
CA VAL A 374 -6.19 21.02 14.60
C VAL A 374 -6.72 20.48 15.92
N ILE A 375 -7.97 19.96 15.92
CA ILE A 375 -8.59 19.37 17.11
C ILE A 375 -7.76 18.21 17.64
N LYS A 376 -7.31 17.30 16.76
CA LYS A 376 -6.47 16.17 17.16
C LYS A 376 -5.11 16.61 17.72
N MET A 377 -4.49 17.60 17.09
CA MET A 377 -3.20 18.13 17.53
C MET A 377 -3.32 18.81 18.90
N VAL A 378 -4.29 19.70 19.05
CA VAL A 378 -4.56 20.43 20.30
C VAL A 378 -5.02 19.46 21.40
N GLY A 379 -5.94 18.54 21.10
CA GLY A 379 -6.36 17.50 22.04
C GLY A 379 -5.18 16.68 22.56
N SER A 380 -4.28 16.24 21.67
CA SER A 380 -3.05 15.53 22.07
C SER A 380 -2.17 16.37 23.00
N ALA A 381 -2.02 17.68 22.72
CA ALA A 381 -1.25 18.59 23.57
C ALA A 381 -1.91 18.87 24.92
N PHE A 382 -3.24 18.80 25.01
CA PHE A 382 -3.98 18.96 26.26
C PHE A 382 -4.09 17.65 27.06
N LYS A 383 -3.91 16.49 26.42
CA LYS A 383 -3.92 15.16 27.07
C LYS A 383 -2.91 15.03 28.22
N ILE A 384 -1.76 15.70 28.11
CA ILE A 384 -0.70 15.68 29.14
C ILE A 384 -0.96 16.65 30.32
N LYS A 385 -1.92 17.57 30.19
CA LYS A 385 -2.15 18.64 31.18
C LYS A 385 -2.98 18.13 32.36
N LYS A 386 -2.55 18.46 33.57
CA LYS A 386 -3.18 18.03 34.83
C LYS A 386 -3.70 19.22 35.62
N GLY A 387 -4.94 19.12 36.10
CA GLY A 387 -5.55 20.12 36.98
C GLY A 387 -5.93 21.44 36.30
N ASN A 388 -6.72 22.25 37.00
CA ASN A 388 -7.36 23.45 36.45
C ASN A 388 -6.34 24.50 35.98
N GLU A 389 -5.26 24.72 36.73
CA GLU A 389 -4.25 25.75 36.41
C GLU A 389 -3.49 25.44 35.12
N SER A 390 -3.07 24.19 34.92
CA SER A 390 -2.37 23.76 33.71
C SER A 390 -3.25 23.90 32.46
N TRP A 391 -4.55 23.61 32.60
CA TRP A 391 -5.55 23.80 31.55
C TRP A 391 -5.80 25.27 31.23
N ALA A 392 -5.96 26.11 32.24
CA ALA A 392 -6.13 27.56 32.07
C ALA A 392 -4.90 28.20 31.42
N HIS A 393 -3.70 27.81 31.84
CA HIS A 393 -2.44 28.22 31.22
C HIS A 393 -2.34 27.74 29.77
N GLY A 394 -2.69 26.48 29.50
CA GLY A 394 -2.74 25.92 28.15
C GLY A 394 -3.68 26.69 27.23
N LEU A 395 -4.91 26.99 27.69
CA LEU A 395 -5.88 27.77 26.95
C LEU A 395 -5.36 29.20 26.69
N ASN A 396 -4.73 29.84 27.68
CA ASN A 396 -4.15 31.16 27.51
C ASN A 396 -3.03 31.16 26.46
N ASN A 397 -2.19 30.12 26.45
CA ASN A 397 -1.16 29.96 25.42
C ASN A 397 -1.76 29.71 24.04
N LEU A 398 -2.84 28.93 23.93
CA LEU A 398 -3.54 28.69 22.66
C LEU A 398 -4.23 29.97 22.15
N ARG A 399 -4.84 30.78 23.03
CA ARG A 399 -5.41 32.09 22.66
C ARG A 399 -4.36 33.05 22.14
N LYS A 400 -3.21 33.04 22.81
CA LYS A 400 -2.07 33.81 22.39
C LYS A 400 -1.39 33.16 21.20
N TRP A 401 -1.72 31.95 20.74
CA TRP A 401 -1.02 31.31 19.61
C TRP A 401 -0.89 32.21 18.38
N PRO A 402 -1.89 33.03 17.98
CA PRO A 402 -1.70 34.00 16.91
C PRO A 402 -0.69 35.13 17.27
N GLU A 403 -0.59 35.52 18.53
CA GLU A 403 0.21 36.66 19.05
C GLU A 403 1.58 36.25 19.65
N LYS A 404 1.71 35.00 20.09
CA LYS A 404 2.87 34.28 20.68
C LYS A 404 3.48 33.28 19.68
N GLU A 405 2.84 33.04 18.53
CA GLU A 405 3.61 32.74 17.32
C GLU A 405 4.67 33.82 17.27
N HIS A 406 5.90 33.42 17.57
CA HIS A 406 7.02 34.36 17.65
C HIS A 406 6.96 35.20 16.39
N GLY A 407 7.22 36.51 16.49
CA GLY A 407 7.27 37.40 15.33
C GLY A 407 8.06 36.83 14.15
N GLY A 408 8.92 35.83 14.39
CA GLY A 408 9.49 34.94 13.37
C GLY A 408 8.50 34.24 12.43
N MET A 409 7.40 33.58 12.86
CA MET A 409 6.54 32.78 11.96
C MET A 409 5.54 33.61 11.14
N ARG A 410 4.99 34.67 11.72
CA ARG A 410 4.09 35.60 11.02
C ARG A 410 4.88 36.52 10.09
N GLU A 411 6.05 37.01 10.51
CA GLU A 411 6.94 37.74 9.62
C GLU A 411 7.61 36.78 8.65
N MET A 412 7.84 35.50 8.97
CA MET A 412 8.23 34.48 8.00
C MET A 412 7.11 34.21 7.01
N TYR A 413 5.83 34.15 7.41
CA TYR A 413 4.73 34.00 6.46
C TYR A 413 4.58 35.23 5.57
N LYS A 414 4.72 36.45 6.13
CA LYS A 414 4.74 37.70 5.37
C LYS A 414 5.99 37.81 4.49
N MET A 415 7.14 37.34 4.95
CA MET A 415 8.42 37.32 4.22
C MET A 415 8.39 36.26 3.13
N LEU A 416 7.89 35.05 3.38
CA LEU A 416 7.68 33.99 2.40
C LEU A 416 6.66 34.44 1.35
N LYS A 417 5.57 35.09 1.76
CA LYS A 417 4.59 35.67 0.85
C LYS A 417 5.19 36.83 0.04
N PHE A 418 5.87 37.78 0.67
CA PHE A 418 6.59 38.85 -0.01
C PHE A 418 7.63 38.31 -0.98
N CYS A 419 8.41 37.32 -0.58
CA CYS A 419 9.42 36.67 -1.41
C CYS A 419 8.79 35.92 -2.57
N TYR A 420 7.65 35.25 -2.36
CA TYR A 420 6.85 34.57 -3.39
C TYR A 420 6.25 35.57 -4.39
N ASP A 421 5.66 36.66 -3.91
CA ASP A 421 5.09 37.73 -4.74
C ASP A 421 6.23 38.47 -5.51
N SER A 422 7.43 38.52 -4.92
CA SER A 422 8.67 39.06 -5.53
C SER A 422 9.41 38.05 -6.40
N LEU A 423 8.93 36.81 -6.56
CA LEU A 423 9.43 35.87 -7.59
C LEU A 423 9.00 36.31 -9.01
N THR A 424 8.35 37.46 -9.15
CA THR A 424 8.15 38.15 -10.41
C THR A 424 9.47 38.79 -10.88
N GLY A 425 10.43 37.94 -11.26
CA GLY A 425 11.77 38.32 -11.69
C GLY A 425 12.25 37.51 -12.90
N VAL A 426 11.67 37.81 -14.06
CA VAL A 426 12.30 37.83 -15.40
C VAL A 426 13.44 36.82 -15.65
N SER A 427 13.10 35.55 -15.84
CA SER A 427 13.53 34.71 -17.00
C SER A 427 12.87 33.34 -16.85
N THR A 428 12.35 32.82 -17.95
CA THR A 428 11.41 31.67 -18.03
C THR A 428 12.01 30.30 -17.72
N GLU A 429 13.23 30.22 -17.18
CA GLU A 429 13.96 28.94 -17.11
C GLU A 429 14.42 28.52 -15.69
N HIS A 430 14.44 29.43 -14.71
CA HIS A 430 14.96 29.09 -13.38
C HIS A 430 14.23 29.80 -12.24
N VAL A 431 13.85 29.05 -11.20
CA VAL A 431 13.35 29.61 -9.94
C VAL A 431 14.51 29.75 -8.96
N ARG A 432 14.71 30.96 -8.41
CA ARG A 432 15.70 31.23 -7.36
C ARG A 432 14.99 31.46 -6.03
N MET A 433 15.46 30.79 -4.97
CA MET A 433 15.00 31.11 -3.62
C MET A 433 15.49 32.51 -3.23
N HIS A 434 14.56 33.39 -2.85
CA HIS A 434 14.88 34.76 -2.43
C HIS A 434 15.89 34.79 -1.27
N LYS A 435 16.80 35.77 -1.26
CA LYS A 435 17.94 35.85 -0.31
C LYS A 435 17.51 35.77 1.15
N CYS A 436 16.38 36.40 1.52
CA CYS A 436 15.85 36.36 2.88
C CYS A 436 15.37 34.96 3.30
N ILE A 437 14.71 34.21 2.41
CA ILE A 437 14.27 32.82 2.70
C ILE A 437 15.49 31.92 2.86
N ARG A 438 16.47 32.09 1.98
CA ARG A 438 17.72 31.33 2.04
C ARG A 438 18.45 31.55 3.36
N GLN A 439 18.59 32.81 3.80
CA GLN A 439 19.22 33.14 5.07
C GLN A 439 18.44 32.56 6.27
N MET A 440 17.12 32.60 6.21
CA MET A 440 16.27 32.03 7.25
C MET A 440 16.42 30.51 7.33
N ALA A 441 16.44 29.81 6.19
CA ALA A 441 16.66 28.37 6.15
C ALA A 441 18.04 27.99 6.74
N LEU A 442 19.08 28.78 6.47
CA LEU A 442 20.41 28.59 7.05
C LEU A 442 20.42 28.80 8.56
N ASN A 443 19.73 29.83 9.06
CA ASN A 443 19.63 30.08 10.50
C ASN A 443 18.86 28.98 11.25
N ILE A 444 17.83 28.40 10.62
CA ILE A 444 17.09 27.26 11.18
C ILE A 444 17.99 26.01 11.20
N LEU A 445 18.74 25.77 10.12
CA LEU A 445 19.66 24.64 10.03
C LEU A 445 20.79 24.73 11.06
N SER A 446 21.28 25.93 11.39
CA SER A 446 22.28 26.12 12.44
C SER A 446 21.77 25.87 13.86
N ASP A 447 20.46 25.91 14.09
CA ASP A 447 19.84 25.78 15.42
C ASP A 447 19.39 24.33 15.73
N ILE A 448 19.31 23.45 14.73
CA ILE A 448 18.71 22.11 14.82
C ILE A 448 19.73 20.98 15.05
N GLY A 449 21.04 21.23 15.01
CA GLY A 449 22.04 20.24 15.41
C GLY A 449 23.51 20.62 15.17
N ASP A 450 24.43 19.74 15.59
CA ASP A 450 25.89 19.90 15.48
C ASP A 450 26.45 19.85 14.03
N ARG A 451 25.57 19.91 13.02
CA ARG A 451 25.95 19.76 11.60
C ARG A 451 26.27 21.13 11.01
N LYS A 452 27.43 21.27 10.37
CA LYS A 452 27.87 22.54 9.78
C LYS A 452 27.58 22.57 8.27
N TYR A 453 27.01 23.68 7.83
CA TYR A 453 26.61 23.93 6.44
C TYR A 453 27.28 25.21 5.94
N MET A 454 27.76 25.21 4.70
CA MET A 454 28.29 26.41 4.05
C MET A 454 27.54 26.68 2.75
N VAL A 455 26.87 27.84 2.68
CA VAL A 455 26.16 28.28 1.47
C VAL A 455 26.59 29.69 1.10
N LYS A 456 27.28 29.85 -0.03
CA LYS A 456 27.68 31.16 -0.60
C LYS A 456 27.05 31.30 -1.99
N ALA A 457 26.63 32.51 -2.36
CA ALA A 457 26.07 32.81 -3.68
C ALA A 457 26.46 34.25 -4.07
N ARG A 458 26.46 34.59 -5.36
CA ARG A 458 26.90 35.90 -5.92
C ARG A 458 26.56 37.18 -5.12
N ASP A 459 25.42 37.22 -4.42
CA ASP A 459 24.95 38.39 -3.64
C ASP A 459 25.51 38.49 -2.20
N SER A 460 26.40 37.60 -1.76
CA SER A 460 27.10 37.75 -0.48
C SER A 460 28.24 38.76 -0.62
N GLN A 461 28.25 39.81 0.20
CA GLN A 461 29.20 40.95 0.19
C GLN A 461 30.68 40.59 0.46
N ARG A 462 31.06 39.31 0.36
CA ARG A 462 32.43 38.82 0.45
C ARG A 462 32.65 37.80 -0.65
N ASN A 463 33.70 38.00 -1.46
CA ASN A 463 34.24 36.94 -2.29
C ASN A 463 34.50 35.71 -1.41
N PRO A 464 34.27 34.49 -1.89
CA PRO A 464 34.71 33.31 -1.17
C PRO A 464 36.24 33.29 -1.19
N GLU A 465 36.88 33.90 -0.20
CA GLU A 465 38.20 33.44 0.21
C GLU A 465 38.01 31.95 0.56
N ILE A 466 38.75 31.09 -0.14
CA ILE A 466 38.65 29.62 -0.10
C ILE A 466 39.26 29.06 1.20
N GLU A 467 39.67 29.92 2.12
CA GLU A 467 40.31 29.61 3.40
C GLU A 467 39.29 29.97 4.50
N GLU A 468 38.83 29.13 5.42
CA GLU A 468 39.24 27.83 5.97
C GLU A 468 37.94 27.07 6.38
N HIS A 469 38.04 25.81 6.86
CA HIS A 469 36.98 24.98 7.50
C HIS A 469 36.09 24.07 6.61
N TRP A 470 36.48 23.75 5.37
CA TRP A 470 35.74 22.75 4.57
C TRP A 470 35.70 21.35 5.21
N ASN A 471 36.73 21.02 6.01
CA ASN A 471 36.88 19.75 6.72
C ASN A 471 35.77 19.46 7.75
N GLU A 472 35.05 20.48 8.21
CA GLU A 472 33.99 20.35 9.21
C GLU A 472 32.58 20.39 8.61
N MET A 473 32.45 20.52 7.29
CA MET A 473 31.16 20.75 6.63
C MET A 473 30.52 19.44 6.14
N GLU A 474 29.24 19.24 6.45
CA GLU A 474 28.46 18.12 5.91
C GLU A 474 27.81 18.48 4.56
N TRP A 475 27.59 19.78 4.30
CA TRP A 475 27.00 20.28 3.06
C TRP A 475 27.64 21.61 2.64
N ILE A 476 28.09 21.66 1.39
CA ILE A 476 28.63 22.88 0.77
C ILE A 476 27.82 23.22 -0.49
N SER A 477 27.40 24.48 -0.61
CA SER A 477 26.79 25.04 -1.80
C SER A 477 27.50 26.34 -2.18
N LEU A 478 28.18 26.30 -3.33
CA LEU A 478 28.89 27.43 -3.91
C LEU A 478 28.35 27.77 -5.31
N ILE A 479 27.04 27.66 -5.48
CA ILE A 479 26.34 27.90 -6.75
C ILE A 479 26.52 29.36 -7.20
N ASP A 480 26.88 29.55 -8.47
CA ASP A 480 26.98 30.87 -9.11
C ASP A 480 27.82 31.88 -8.29
N ASN A 481 29.08 31.52 -7.99
CA ASN A 481 30.02 32.34 -7.24
C ASN A 481 31.22 32.82 -8.08
N GLU A 482 31.16 32.66 -9.40
CA GLU A 482 32.27 32.95 -10.31
C GLU A 482 33.59 32.26 -9.92
N LEU A 483 33.52 31.07 -9.29
CA LEU A 483 34.69 30.31 -8.89
C LEU A 483 35.57 30.00 -10.11
N GLN A 484 36.88 30.16 -9.93
CA GLN A 484 37.89 29.84 -10.96
C GLN A 484 38.69 28.59 -10.61
N THR A 485 38.93 28.37 -9.31
CA THR A 485 39.74 27.27 -8.81
C THR A 485 39.08 26.61 -7.60
N LEU A 486 39.50 25.38 -7.31
CA LEU A 486 39.15 24.61 -6.11
C LEU A 486 40.44 24.31 -5.32
N PRO A 487 40.36 24.11 -4.00
CA PRO A 487 41.50 23.66 -3.21
C PRO A 487 41.96 22.26 -3.65
N ASP A 488 43.24 21.94 -3.47
CA ASP A 488 43.79 20.67 -3.98
C ASP A 488 43.32 19.46 -3.15
N GLN A 489 43.28 19.58 -1.82
CA GLN A 489 42.82 18.53 -0.91
C GLN A 489 42.19 19.15 0.36
N PRO A 490 40.88 19.43 0.37
CA PRO A 490 40.24 20.19 1.45
C PRO A 490 39.91 19.37 2.74
N GLY A 491 40.23 18.07 2.78
CA GLY A 491 40.10 17.24 3.98
C GLY A 491 38.66 16.98 4.45
N CYS A 492 37.68 16.96 3.55
CA CYS A 492 36.25 16.90 3.88
C CYS A 492 35.71 15.46 4.03
N SER A 493 36.03 14.77 5.11
CA SER A 493 35.62 13.36 5.33
C SER A 493 34.12 13.16 5.56
N ILE A 494 33.43 14.15 6.12
CA ILE A 494 32.00 14.10 6.45
C ILE A 494 31.10 14.75 5.39
N LEU A 495 31.67 15.35 4.35
CA LEU A 495 30.91 16.06 3.33
C LEU A 495 30.02 15.09 2.55
N SER A 496 28.72 15.32 2.58
CA SER A 496 27.71 14.48 1.93
C SER A 496 27.19 15.08 0.62
N THR A 497 27.18 16.41 0.52
CA THR A 497 26.62 17.14 -0.63
C THR A 497 27.49 18.33 -1.01
N LEU A 498 27.82 18.46 -2.29
CA LEU A 498 28.59 19.55 -2.87
C LEU A 498 27.92 20.11 -4.13
N PHE A 499 27.55 21.39 -4.11
CA PHE A 499 26.97 22.09 -5.26
C PHE A 499 27.91 23.16 -5.79
N LEU A 500 28.34 23.01 -7.05
CA LEU A 500 29.25 23.92 -7.75
C LEU A 500 28.65 24.45 -9.05
N GLN A 501 27.36 24.21 -9.32
CA GLN A 501 26.77 24.60 -10.60
C GLN A 501 26.86 26.11 -10.88
N LYS A 502 26.85 26.45 -12.18
CA LYS A 502 26.90 27.82 -12.70
C LYS A 502 28.21 28.58 -12.44
N ASN A 503 29.28 27.90 -12.02
CA ASN A 503 30.62 28.47 -11.98
C ASN A 503 31.31 28.28 -13.34
N THR A 504 30.93 29.08 -14.34
CA THR A 504 31.40 28.93 -15.73
C THR A 504 32.90 29.13 -15.92
N LYS A 505 33.56 29.85 -15.01
CA LYS A 505 35.02 30.06 -15.01
C LYS A 505 35.79 28.90 -14.37
N LEU A 506 35.12 27.98 -13.68
CA LEU A 506 35.75 26.82 -13.05
C LEU A 506 36.00 25.77 -14.13
N SER A 507 37.24 25.69 -14.63
CA SER A 507 37.59 24.85 -15.78
C SER A 507 38.23 23.51 -15.43
N LYS A 508 38.75 23.35 -14.21
CA LYS A 508 39.44 22.14 -13.76
C LYS A 508 39.13 21.85 -12.31
N ILE A 509 39.02 20.56 -11.98
CA ILE A 509 39.06 20.07 -10.61
C ILE A 509 40.46 19.49 -10.35
N PRO A 510 41.13 19.84 -9.24
CA PRO A 510 42.42 19.27 -8.90
C PRO A 510 42.38 17.74 -8.72
N GLN A 511 43.48 17.05 -9.02
CA GLN A 511 43.51 15.58 -9.05
C GLN A 511 43.23 14.95 -7.69
N SER A 512 43.61 15.62 -6.60
CA SER A 512 43.48 15.12 -5.23
C SER A 512 42.18 15.55 -4.53
N PHE A 513 41.30 16.29 -5.21
CA PHE A 513 40.18 16.99 -4.57
C PHE A 513 39.22 16.05 -3.83
N PHE A 514 38.89 14.90 -4.42
CA PHE A 514 37.95 13.94 -3.82
C PHE A 514 38.62 12.87 -2.95
N LYS A 515 39.94 12.95 -2.73
CA LYS A 515 40.71 11.89 -2.07
C LYS A 515 40.18 11.54 -0.68
N ASP A 516 39.75 12.54 0.08
CA ASP A 516 39.24 12.36 1.45
C ASP A 516 37.71 12.42 1.55
N MET A 517 36.97 12.52 0.44
CA MET A 517 35.52 12.78 0.44
C MET A 517 34.65 11.50 0.41
N GLN A 518 34.98 10.49 1.21
CA GLN A 518 34.35 9.16 1.15
C GLN A 518 32.83 9.17 1.43
N SER A 519 32.34 10.20 2.14
CA SER A 519 30.93 10.37 2.47
C SER A 519 30.10 11.07 1.39
N LEU A 520 30.74 11.56 0.30
CA LEU A 520 30.07 12.38 -0.70
C LEU A 520 29.06 11.55 -1.50
N ARG A 521 27.80 11.98 -1.46
CA ARG A 521 26.67 11.31 -2.13
C ARG A 521 26.08 12.15 -3.25
N VAL A 522 26.23 13.46 -3.21
CA VAL A 522 25.63 14.35 -4.20
C VAL A 522 26.65 15.38 -4.66
N LEU A 523 26.89 15.44 -5.97
CA LEU A 523 27.75 16.42 -6.61
C LEU A 523 27.04 17.02 -7.82
N ASP A 524 26.87 18.35 -7.83
CA ASP A 524 26.31 19.08 -8.96
C ASP A 524 27.35 20.01 -9.59
N LEU A 525 27.75 19.70 -10.82
CA LEU A 525 28.72 20.44 -11.64
C LEU A 525 28.05 21.12 -12.85
N TYR A 526 26.72 21.18 -12.90
CA TYR A 526 25.98 21.68 -14.05
C TYR A 526 26.41 23.11 -14.44
N PHE A 527 26.62 23.37 -15.73
CA PHE A 527 27.00 24.71 -16.23
C PHE A 527 28.30 25.25 -15.60
N THR A 528 29.28 24.38 -15.40
CA THR A 528 30.68 24.72 -15.10
C THR A 528 31.53 24.56 -16.36
N GLY A 529 32.75 25.12 -16.38
CA GLY A 529 33.70 24.96 -17.49
C GLY A 529 34.53 23.68 -17.41
N ILE A 530 34.17 22.72 -16.54
CA ILE A 530 34.97 21.54 -16.25
C ILE A 530 34.91 20.55 -17.41
N GLU A 531 36.04 20.32 -18.07
CA GLU A 531 36.12 19.42 -19.23
C GLU A 531 36.42 17.96 -18.85
N SER A 532 37.05 17.74 -17.69
CA SER A 532 37.48 16.42 -17.25
C SER A 532 37.38 16.26 -15.74
N LEU A 533 36.97 15.07 -15.29
CA LEU A 533 36.88 14.72 -13.88
C LEU A 533 38.21 14.08 -13.40
N PRO A 534 38.66 14.36 -12.17
CA PRO A 534 39.92 13.86 -11.65
C PRO A 534 39.84 12.38 -11.27
N SER A 535 40.99 11.68 -11.27
CA SER A 535 41.06 10.26 -10.95
C SER A 535 40.55 9.94 -9.54
N SER A 536 40.76 10.84 -8.57
CA SER A 536 40.24 10.73 -7.19
C SER A 536 38.73 10.52 -7.09
N MET A 537 37.95 10.84 -8.14
CA MET A 537 36.52 10.56 -8.17
C MET A 537 36.20 9.06 -8.10
N SER A 538 37.11 8.18 -8.51
CA SER A 538 36.92 6.72 -8.40
C SER A 538 36.72 6.23 -6.97
N ASN A 539 37.08 7.03 -5.97
CA ASN A 539 36.91 6.69 -4.55
C ASN A 539 35.47 6.87 -4.05
N LEU A 540 34.56 7.39 -4.88
CA LEU A 540 33.19 7.76 -4.51
C LEU A 540 32.16 6.71 -4.98
N LEU A 541 31.92 5.69 -4.16
CA LEU A 541 31.10 4.53 -4.52
C LEU A 541 29.57 4.78 -4.58
N ASN A 542 29.07 5.84 -3.92
CA ASN A 542 27.63 6.13 -3.80
C ASN A 542 27.25 7.52 -4.33
N LEU A 543 27.97 7.99 -5.36
CA LEU A 543 27.83 9.34 -5.88
C LEU A 543 26.67 9.48 -6.87
N ILE A 544 25.76 10.39 -6.59
CA ILE A 544 24.83 10.97 -7.56
C ILE A 544 25.51 12.20 -8.15
N LEU A 545 25.97 12.08 -9.40
CA LEU A 545 26.62 13.15 -10.13
C LEU A 545 25.65 13.76 -11.13
N ARG A 546 25.52 15.09 -11.08
CA ARG A 546 24.92 15.87 -12.17
C ARG A 546 26.02 16.60 -12.91
N CYS A 547 26.24 16.22 -14.16
CA CYS A 547 27.21 16.84 -15.06
C CYS A 547 26.57 17.01 -16.44
N PHE A 548 26.50 18.25 -16.94
CA PHE A 548 26.21 18.59 -18.33
C PHE A 548 26.82 19.98 -18.56
N THR A 549 27.73 20.08 -19.54
CA THR A 549 28.34 21.33 -20.04
C THR A 549 27.29 22.26 -20.61
#